data_AF-A0A7U9RX06-F1
#
_entry.id   AF-A0A7U9RX06-F1
#
_cell.length_a   1.000
_cell.length_b   1.000
_cell.length_c   1.000
_cell.angle_alpha   90.00
_cell.angle_beta   90.00
_cell.angle_gamma   90.00
#
_symmetry.space_group_name_H-M   'P 1'
#
loop_
_entity.id
_entity.type
_entity.pdbx_description
1 polymer ?
#
loop_
_entity_poly.entity_id
_entity_poly.type
_entity_poly.pdbx_seq_one_letter_code
_entity_poly.pdbx_strand_id
1 'polypeptide(L)'
;MILQDLFEESGYRNILNEDDAKPYHLSVDVFYNEEGQIPSELKFLYISKTKDELFFVLDGRAENISNVCKKWEQNISAFMAFGSTDKNVIRNLKYNVVLLVLFEDFSVDRSKESSLNIARKIFLPGTFQANGDIEIAEEEVVELPFYLIKEEAFEKDFNMADRLKLMLPKMEQEEMDFLGITRKQVPGREDSNGVLKKNFKQEEYEKIKRWLETNADTES
;
A
#
# COMPACT_ATOMS: atom_id res chain seq x y z
N MET A 1 5.53 -3.25 -17.88
CA MET A 1 4.14 -3.68 -17.56
C MET A 1 3.18 -2.54 -17.86
N ILE A 2 1.92 -2.81 -18.26
CA ILE A 2 0.93 -1.76 -18.54
C ILE A 2 0.14 -1.44 -17.27
N LEU A 3 0.09 -0.17 -16.87
CA LEU A 3 -0.56 0.28 -15.63
C LEU A 3 -2.05 -0.06 -15.59
N GLN A 4 -2.74 0.12 -16.72
CA GLN A 4 -4.16 -0.16 -16.87
C GLN A 4 -4.46 -1.64 -16.56
N ASP A 5 -3.70 -2.54 -17.16
CA ASP A 5 -3.83 -3.99 -16.92
C ASP A 5 -3.61 -4.34 -15.44
N LEU A 6 -2.61 -3.72 -14.80
CA LEU A 6 -2.34 -3.93 -13.37
C LEU A 6 -3.54 -3.55 -12.48
N PHE A 7 -4.20 -2.43 -12.78
CA PHE A 7 -5.42 -2.02 -12.06
C PHE A 7 -6.56 -3.01 -12.31
N GLU A 8 -6.79 -3.41 -13.56
CA GLU A 8 -7.88 -4.32 -13.92
C GLU A 8 -7.71 -5.72 -13.30
N GLU A 9 -6.51 -6.30 -13.38
CA GLU A 9 -6.18 -7.59 -12.77
C GLU A 9 -6.34 -7.55 -11.25
N SER A 10 -6.06 -6.40 -10.63
CA SER A 10 -6.22 -6.18 -9.19
C SER A 10 -7.67 -5.89 -8.77
N GLY A 11 -8.60 -5.83 -9.73
CA GLY A 11 -10.03 -5.64 -9.49
C GLY A 11 -10.45 -4.18 -9.29
N TYR A 12 -9.70 -3.24 -9.86
CA TYR A 12 -10.11 -1.85 -9.95
C TYR A 12 -10.83 -1.59 -11.27
N ARG A 13 -11.72 -0.59 -11.28
CA ARG A 13 -12.45 -0.15 -12.47
C ARG A 13 -12.26 1.33 -12.70
N ASN A 14 -11.96 1.70 -13.94
CA ASN A 14 -11.89 3.10 -14.34
C ASN A 14 -13.32 3.66 -14.38
N ILE A 15 -13.56 4.72 -13.62
CA ILE A 15 -14.84 5.42 -13.48
C ILE A 15 -14.72 6.89 -13.87
N LEU A 16 -13.75 7.22 -14.73
CA LEU A 16 -13.51 8.58 -15.16
C LEU A 16 -14.71 9.19 -15.92
N ASN A 17 -15.53 8.35 -16.56
CA ASN A 17 -16.75 8.80 -17.23
C ASN A 17 -17.97 8.70 -16.31
N GLU A 18 -18.92 9.63 -16.46
CA GLU A 18 -20.13 9.66 -15.62
C GLU A 18 -20.96 8.36 -15.72
N ASP A 19 -21.03 7.72 -16.88
CA ASP A 19 -21.74 6.45 -17.04
C ASP A 19 -21.09 5.30 -16.27
N ASP A 20 -19.77 5.32 -16.11
CA ASP A 20 -19.01 4.33 -15.35
C ASP A 20 -19.05 4.63 -13.84
N ALA A 21 -19.20 5.90 -13.45
CA ALA A 21 -19.30 6.35 -12.06
C ALA A 21 -20.69 6.13 -11.44
N LYS A 22 -21.77 6.25 -12.22
CA LYS A 22 -23.18 6.09 -11.79
C LYS A 22 -23.45 4.80 -10.99
N PRO A 23 -22.98 3.59 -11.39
CA PRO A 23 -23.16 2.36 -10.62
C PRO A 23 -22.53 2.37 -9.21
N TYR A 24 -21.62 3.31 -8.96
CA TYR A 24 -20.99 3.53 -7.67
C TYR A 24 -21.64 4.68 -6.89
N HIS A 25 -22.71 5.27 -7.44
CA HIS A 25 -23.37 6.48 -6.92
C HIS A 25 -22.41 7.67 -6.79
N LEU A 26 -21.39 7.73 -7.65
CA LEU A 26 -20.43 8.82 -7.71
C LEU A 26 -20.77 9.72 -8.90
N SER A 27 -20.46 11.00 -8.77
CA SER A 27 -20.55 11.99 -9.85
C SER A 27 -19.17 12.62 -10.05
N VAL A 28 -18.65 12.50 -11.27
CA VAL A 28 -17.34 13.01 -11.68
C VAL A 28 -17.44 14.38 -12.36
N ASP A 29 -18.66 14.89 -12.57
CA ASP A 29 -18.94 16.22 -13.11
C ASP A 29 -18.22 17.35 -12.35
N VAL A 30 -17.92 17.16 -11.07
CA VAL A 30 -17.16 18.12 -10.24
C VAL A 30 -15.75 18.39 -10.78
N PHE A 31 -15.22 17.50 -11.62
CA PHE A 31 -13.90 17.67 -12.23
C PHE A 31 -13.97 18.39 -13.58
N TYR A 32 -15.15 18.52 -14.19
CA TYR A 32 -15.26 19.04 -15.55
C TYR A 32 -14.94 20.54 -15.57
N ASN A 33 -14.23 20.96 -16.62
CA ASN A 33 -13.95 22.37 -16.87
C ASN A 33 -15.21 23.10 -17.40
N GLU A 34 -15.10 24.40 -17.64
CA GLU A 34 -16.22 25.22 -18.16
C GLU A 34 -16.76 24.75 -19.51
N GLU A 35 -15.95 23.99 -20.27
CA GLU A 35 -16.32 23.39 -21.55
C GLU A 35 -16.95 21.98 -21.41
N GLY A 36 -17.14 21.51 -20.17
CA GLY A 36 -17.70 20.19 -19.87
C GLY A 36 -16.72 19.03 -20.13
N GLN A 37 -15.42 19.30 -20.17
CA GLN A 37 -14.37 18.32 -20.43
C GLN A 37 -13.55 18.03 -19.16
N ILE A 38 -13.10 16.79 -19.03
CA ILE A 38 -12.18 16.39 -17.97
C ILE A 38 -10.80 17.00 -18.24
N PRO A 39 -10.17 17.65 -17.25
CA PRO A 39 -8.83 18.20 -17.39
C PRO A 39 -7.84 17.13 -17.84
N SER A 40 -7.04 17.45 -18.88
CA SER A 40 -6.15 16.50 -19.55
C SER A 40 -5.10 15.86 -18.64
N GLU A 41 -4.81 16.47 -17.50
CA GLU A 41 -3.89 15.96 -16.50
C GLU A 41 -4.46 14.79 -15.68
N LEU A 42 -5.79 14.62 -15.58
CA LEU A 42 -6.40 13.43 -14.99
C LEU A 42 -6.56 12.37 -16.07
N LYS A 43 -5.73 11.34 -16.01
CA LYS A 43 -5.71 10.26 -17.00
C LYS A 43 -6.73 9.19 -16.68
N PHE A 44 -6.81 8.80 -15.42
CA PHE A 44 -7.73 7.76 -14.96
C PHE A 44 -8.22 8.04 -13.54
N LEU A 45 -9.43 7.57 -13.25
CA LEU A 45 -9.98 7.53 -11.91
C LEU A 45 -10.42 6.10 -11.62
N TYR A 46 -9.69 5.38 -10.77
CA TYR A 46 -9.99 3.99 -10.47
C TYR A 46 -10.68 3.85 -9.11
N ILE A 47 -11.69 2.97 -9.04
CA ILE A 47 -12.32 2.54 -7.79
C ILE A 47 -12.12 1.05 -7.56
N SER A 48 -11.85 0.65 -6.31
CA SER A 48 -11.75 -0.76 -5.94
C SER A 48 -13.09 -1.48 -6.11
N LYS A 49 -13.06 -2.79 -6.39
CA LYS A 49 -14.26 -3.65 -6.39
C LYS A 49 -15.07 -3.58 -5.09
N THR A 50 -14.39 -3.34 -3.97
CA THR A 50 -14.95 -3.20 -2.61
C THR A 50 -15.52 -1.81 -2.34
N LYS A 51 -15.35 -0.86 -3.28
CA LYS A 51 -15.88 0.51 -3.23
C LYS A 51 -15.39 1.32 -2.02
N ASP A 52 -14.17 1.03 -1.59
CA ASP A 52 -13.54 1.58 -0.39
C ASP A 52 -12.19 2.22 -0.66
N GLU A 53 -11.70 2.22 -1.90
CA GLU A 53 -10.44 2.86 -2.29
C GLU A 53 -10.57 3.52 -3.67
N LEU A 54 -9.94 4.69 -3.80
CA LEU A 54 -9.90 5.49 -5.03
C LEU A 54 -8.46 5.85 -5.42
N PHE A 55 -8.14 5.70 -6.69
CA PHE A 55 -6.89 6.17 -7.29
C PHE A 55 -7.16 7.25 -8.33
N PHE A 56 -6.56 8.41 -8.12
CA PHE A 56 -6.45 9.48 -9.10
C PHE A 56 -5.12 9.33 -9.81
N VAL A 57 -5.14 8.98 -11.10
CA VAL A 57 -3.93 8.82 -11.92
C VAL A 57 -3.71 10.09 -12.71
N LEU A 58 -2.62 10.80 -12.39
CA LEU A 58 -2.31 12.11 -12.94
C LEU A 58 -1.07 12.08 -13.83
N ASP A 59 -1.09 12.89 -14.88
CA ASP A 59 0.08 13.21 -15.70
C ASP A 59 0.85 14.39 -15.11
N GLY A 60 1.94 14.07 -14.42
CA GLY A 60 2.83 15.03 -13.79
C GLY A 60 3.67 15.84 -14.77
N ARG A 61 3.62 15.56 -16.08
CA ARG A 61 4.31 16.37 -17.12
C ARG A 61 3.53 17.63 -17.48
N ALA A 62 2.25 17.71 -17.10
CA ALA A 62 1.36 18.81 -17.47
C ALA A 62 1.82 20.16 -16.90
N GLU A 63 2.39 20.17 -15.69
CA GLU A 63 2.90 21.37 -15.02
C GLU A 63 3.89 20.98 -13.90
N ASN A 64 4.30 21.94 -13.07
CA ASN A 64 5.05 21.65 -11.87
C ASN A 64 4.27 20.68 -10.95
N ILE A 65 4.91 19.58 -10.56
CA ILE A 65 4.30 18.51 -9.76
C ILE A 65 3.72 19.00 -8.44
N SER A 66 4.32 19.99 -7.79
CA SER A 66 3.76 20.56 -6.56
C SER A 66 2.43 21.28 -6.84
N ASN A 67 2.31 21.95 -8.00
CA ASN A 67 1.07 22.62 -8.40
C ASN A 67 -0.01 21.59 -8.79
N VAL A 68 0.36 20.56 -9.57
CA VAL A 68 -0.53 19.45 -9.92
C VAL A 68 -1.08 18.78 -8.65
N CYS A 69 -0.21 18.43 -7.70
CA CYS A 69 -0.62 17.85 -6.42
C CYS A 69 -1.60 18.75 -5.67
N LYS A 70 -1.25 20.04 -5.49
CA LYS A 70 -2.07 20.98 -4.72
C LYS A 70 -3.44 21.20 -5.36
N LYS A 71 -3.48 21.33 -6.69
CA LYS A 71 -4.72 21.47 -7.46
C LYS A 71 -5.61 20.25 -7.27
N TRP A 72 -5.06 19.05 -7.43
CA TRP A 72 -5.84 17.83 -7.32
C TRP A 72 -6.25 17.47 -5.91
N GLU A 73 -5.47 17.84 -4.89
CA GLU A 73 -5.92 17.77 -3.50
C GLU A 73 -7.16 18.64 -3.26
N GLN A 74 -7.24 19.83 -3.86
CA GLN A 74 -8.44 20.68 -3.78
C GLN A 74 -9.63 20.04 -4.51
N ASN A 75 -9.40 19.49 -5.71
CA ASN A 75 -10.42 18.79 -6.48
C ASN A 75 -10.94 17.55 -5.73
N ILE A 76 -10.05 16.75 -5.14
CA ILE A 76 -10.41 15.61 -4.29
C ILE A 76 -11.25 16.07 -3.11
N SER A 77 -10.86 17.18 -2.45
CA SER A 77 -11.64 17.73 -1.34
C SER A 77 -13.05 18.15 -1.77
N ALA A 78 -13.18 18.76 -2.95
CA ALA A 78 -14.49 19.09 -3.52
C ALA A 78 -15.30 17.84 -3.88
N PHE A 79 -14.67 16.83 -4.48
CA PHE A 79 -15.30 15.55 -4.78
C PHE A 79 -15.73 14.80 -3.51
N MET A 80 -14.96 14.87 -2.42
CA MET A 80 -15.36 14.32 -1.12
C MET A 80 -16.51 15.10 -0.47
N ALA A 81 -16.82 16.31 -0.94
CA ALA A 81 -17.97 17.09 -0.45
C ALA A 81 -19.20 16.93 -1.34
N PHE A 82 -19.02 16.84 -2.66
CA PHE A 82 -20.08 16.97 -3.67
C PHE A 82 -20.17 15.80 -4.66
N GLY A 83 -19.19 14.91 -4.68
CA GLY A 83 -19.08 13.80 -5.65
C GLY A 83 -20.06 12.65 -5.42
N SER A 84 -20.99 12.76 -4.47
CA SER A 84 -22.11 11.83 -4.33
C SER A 84 -23.22 12.46 -3.49
N THR A 85 -24.47 12.13 -3.82
CA THR A 85 -25.61 12.40 -2.94
C THR A 85 -25.68 11.43 -1.76
N ASP A 86 -25.06 10.25 -1.87
CA ASP A 86 -24.98 9.26 -0.80
C ASP A 86 -23.73 9.48 0.06
N LYS A 87 -23.96 10.01 1.27
CA LYS A 87 -22.89 10.27 2.23
C LYS A 87 -22.15 9.02 2.71
N ASN A 88 -22.76 7.84 2.62
CA ASN A 88 -22.11 6.59 3.04
C ASN A 88 -21.00 6.19 2.07
N VAL A 89 -21.23 6.37 0.76
CA VAL A 89 -20.23 6.10 -0.28
C VAL A 89 -18.99 6.97 -0.05
N ILE A 90 -19.17 8.29 0.10
CA ILE A 90 -18.08 9.22 0.40
C ILE A 90 -17.36 8.86 1.70
N ARG A 91 -18.11 8.49 2.74
CA ARG A 91 -17.54 8.14 4.05
C ARG A 91 -16.61 6.94 3.96
N ASN A 92 -16.95 5.94 3.14
CA ASN A 92 -16.10 4.76 2.93
C ASN A 92 -14.80 5.10 2.20
N LEU A 93 -14.83 6.09 1.31
CA LEU A 93 -13.70 6.48 0.47
C LEU A 93 -12.76 7.49 1.14
N LYS A 94 -13.26 8.29 2.08
CA LYS A 94 -12.59 9.49 2.64
C LYS A 94 -11.13 9.29 3.09
N TYR A 95 -10.75 8.10 3.54
CA TYR A 95 -9.41 7.81 4.08
C TYR A 95 -8.52 6.98 3.16
N ASN A 96 -9.04 6.57 2.01
CA ASN A 96 -8.42 5.64 1.07
C ASN A 96 -8.40 6.26 -0.33
N VAL A 97 -7.99 7.53 -0.40
CA VAL A 97 -7.72 8.20 -1.67
C VAL A 97 -6.22 8.24 -1.88
N VAL A 98 -5.80 7.74 -3.04
CA VAL A 98 -4.42 7.75 -3.50
C VAL A 98 -4.31 8.62 -4.74
N LEU A 99 -3.31 9.47 -4.76
CA LEU A 99 -2.90 10.29 -5.88
C LEU A 99 -1.66 9.67 -6.49
N LEU A 100 -1.82 8.97 -7.60
CA LEU A 100 -0.73 8.39 -8.37
C LEU A 100 -0.28 9.41 -9.41
N VAL A 101 0.89 10.01 -9.23
CA VAL A 101 1.41 11.06 -10.12
C VAL A 101 2.53 10.47 -10.97
N LEU A 102 2.28 10.41 -12.27
CA LEU A 102 3.18 9.82 -13.24
C LEU A 102 4.15 10.84 -13.80
N PHE A 103 5.40 10.46 -13.97
CA PHE A 103 6.45 11.33 -14.53
C PHE A 103 7.47 10.52 -15.33
N GLU A 104 8.24 11.18 -16.19
CA GLU A 104 9.29 10.51 -16.99
C GLU A 104 10.71 10.79 -16.45
N ASP A 105 10.91 11.85 -15.67
CA ASP A 105 12.22 12.26 -15.14
C ASP A 105 12.37 11.96 -13.63
N PHE A 106 13.37 11.17 -13.25
CA PHE A 106 13.69 10.83 -11.86
C PHE A 106 14.14 12.03 -11.00
N SER A 107 14.35 13.22 -11.58
CA SER A 107 14.73 14.43 -10.87
C SER A 107 13.61 15.08 -10.03
N VAL A 108 12.43 14.48 -10.00
CA VAL A 108 11.24 14.99 -9.30
C VAL A 108 11.45 15.02 -7.79
N ASP A 109 11.13 16.17 -7.19
CA ASP A 109 11.07 16.34 -5.74
C ASP A 109 9.90 15.53 -5.14
N ARG A 110 10.23 14.35 -4.59
CA ARG A 110 9.29 13.45 -3.91
C ARG A 110 8.95 13.88 -2.47
N SER A 111 9.43 15.04 -1.99
CA SER A 111 9.15 15.52 -0.61
C SER A 111 7.65 15.57 -0.26
N LYS A 112 6.78 15.70 -1.28
CA LYS A 112 5.32 15.74 -1.14
C LYS A 112 4.66 14.41 -0.79
N GLU A 113 5.33 13.26 -0.92
CA GLU A 113 4.79 11.96 -0.48
C GLU A 113 4.52 11.94 1.03
N SER A 114 5.35 12.67 1.80
CA SER A 114 5.19 12.81 3.25
C SER A 114 3.89 13.54 3.66
N SER A 115 3.25 14.27 2.74
CA SER A 115 2.03 15.01 3.02
C SER A 115 0.79 14.14 2.83
N LEU A 116 0.14 13.80 3.95
CA LEU A 116 -1.04 12.92 4.01
C LEU A 116 -2.36 13.69 4.27
N ASN A 117 -2.39 15.00 4.04
CA ASN A 117 -3.51 15.84 4.49
C ASN A 117 -4.85 15.50 3.83
N ILE A 118 -4.84 15.12 2.54
CA ILE A 118 -6.06 14.87 1.76
C ILE A 118 -6.00 13.50 1.06
N ALA A 119 -4.87 13.17 0.44
CA ALA A 119 -4.65 11.89 -0.22
C ALA A 119 -3.20 11.43 -0.01
N ARG A 120 -2.98 10.12 -0.02
CA ARG A 120 -1.62 9.55 -0.10
C ARG A 120 -1.10 9.80 -1.50
N LYS A 121 0.16 10.22 -1.64
CA LYS A 121 0.76 10.50 -2.95
C LYS A 121 1.81 9.46 -3.25
N ILE A 122 1.81 8.95 -4.46
CA ILE A 122 2.81 8.02 -4.97
C ILE A 122 3.33 8.62 -6.26
N PHE A 123 4.62 8.96 -6.30
CA PHE A 123 5.26 9.40 -7.53
C PHE A 123 5.84 8.17 -8.23
N LEU A 124 5.27 7.80 -9.36
CA LEU A 124 5.67 6.60 -10.09
C LEU A 124 6.21 6.96 -11.47
N PRO A 125 7.45 6.60 -11.81
CA PRO A 125 7.96 6.80 -13.15
C PRO A 125 7.21 5.92 -14.16
N GLY A 126 6.82 6.49 -15.29
CA GLY A 126 6.06 5.79 -16.32
C GLY A 126 6.17 6.46 -17.69
N THR A 127 6.18 5.64 -18.74
CA THR A 127 6.25 6.09 -20.13
C THR A 127 4.87 6.10 -20.76
N PHE A 128 4.47 7.23 -21.33
CA PHE A 128 3.18 7.35 -22.01
C PHE A 128 3.32 6.93 -23.47
N GLN A 129 2.61 5.87 -23.85
CA GLN A 129 2.56 5.40 -25.22
C GLN A 129 1.54 6.18 -26.05
N ALA A 130 1.72 6.21 -27.37
CA ALA A 130 0.86 6.95 -28.29
C ALA A 130 -0.59 6.43 -28.36
N ASN A 131 -0.81 5.18 -27.99
CA ASN A 131 -2.14 4.56 -27.91
C ASN A 131 -2.89 4.89 -26.60
N GLY A 132 -2.26 5.61 -25.66
CA GLY A 132 -2.81 5.93 -24.35
C GLY A 132 -2.40 4.99 -23.23
N ASP A 133 -1.68 3.90 -23.54
CA ASP A 133 -1.15 2.98 -22.54
C ASP A 133 -0.01 3.63 -21.75
N ILE A 134 0.12 3.23 -20.49
CA ILE A 134 1.17 3.74 -19.60
C ILE A 134 2.03 2.56 -19.19
N GLU A 135 3.28 2.57 -19.65
CA GLU A 135 4.25 1.53 -19.38
C GLU A 135 5.08 1.86 -18.15
N ILE A 136 5.20 0.89 -17.25
CA ILE A 136 5.92 0.97 -15.98
C ILE A 136 6.95 -0.17 -15.92
N ALA A 137 8.16 0.15 -15.49
CA ALA A 137 9.24 -0.82 -15.31
C ALA A 137 8.92 -1.78 -14.15
N GLU A 138 9.34 -3.04 -14.23
CA GLU A 138 8.98 -4.08 -13.25
C GLU A 138 9.43 -3.74 -11.83
N GLU A 139 10.60 -3.11 -11.71
CA GLU A 139 11.18 -2.65 -10.45
C GLU A 139 10.41 -1.51 -9.79
N GLU A 140 9.64 -0.74 -10.57
CA GLU A 140 8.84 0.40 -10.09
C GLU A 140 7.42 -0.04 -9.73
N VAL A 141 6.92 -1.12 -10.36
CA VAL A 141 5.57 -1.67 -10.10
C VAL A 141 5.38 -2.06 -8.63
N VAL A 142 6.46 -2.40 -7.92
CA VAL A 142 6.43 -2.70 -6.48
C VAL A 142 6.03 -1.52 -5.59
N GLU A 143 6.11 -0.28 -6.11
CA GLU A 143 5.64 0.92 -5.39
C GLU A 143 4.10 1.00 -5.36
N LEU A 144 3.40 0.24 -6.22
CA LEU A 144 1.94 0.18 -6.21
C LEU A 144 1.44 -0.66 -5.02
N PRO A 145 0.56 -0.11 -4.16
CA PRO A 145 0.19 -0.73 -2.90
C PRO A 145 -0.70 -1.98 -3.06
N PHE A 146 -1.31 -2.16 -4.23
CA PHE A 146 -2.13 -3.33 -4.56
C PHE A 146 -1.38 -4.38 -5.37
N TYR A 147 -0.15 -4.10 -5.81
CA TYR A 147 0.63 -5.06 -6.56
C TYR A 147 1.20 -6.13 -5.62
N LEU A 148 0.79 -7.37 -5.83
CA LEU A 148 1.30 -8.53 -5.10
C LEU A 148 2.24 -9.31 -6.01
N ILE A 149 3.48 -9.49 -5.57
CA ILE A 149 4.42 -10.40 -6.23
C ILE A 149 3.83 -11.81 -6.12
N LYS A 150 3.56 -12.44 -7.28
CA LYS A 150 2.99 -13.79 -7.34
C LYS A 150 3.93 -14.77 -6.63
N GLU A 151 3.38 -15.66 -5.80
CA GLU A 151 4.17 -16.67 -5.05
C GLU A 151 5.02 -17.55 -5.98
N GLU A 152 4.57 -17.76 -7.22
CA GLU A 152 5.27 -18.51 -8.28
C GLU A 152 6.63 -17.90 -8.66
N ALA A 153 6.84 -16.60 -8.42
CA ALA A 153 8.11 -15.92 -8.66
C ALA A 153 9.18 -16.24 -7.60
N PHE A 154 8.77 -16.81 -6.46
CA PHE A 154 9.67 -17.28 -5.42
C PHE A 154 9.79 -18.80 -5.49
N GLU A 155 10.82 -19.29 -6.18
CA GLU A 155 11.27 -20.65 -5.94
C GLU A 155 11.75 -20.73 -4.48
N LYS A 156 11.01 -21.48 -3.65
CA LYS A 156 11.47 -21.79 -2.30
C LYS A 156 12.80 -22.53 -2.42
N ASP A 157 13.88 -21.92 -1.98
CA ASP A 157 15.15 -22.61 -1.80
C ASP A 157 14.97 -23.63 -0.66
N PHE A 158 14.63 -24.85 -1.04
CA PHE A 158 14.43 -25.96 -0.11
C PHE A 158 15.70 -26.24 0.70
N ASN A 159 16.89 -25.99 0.15
CA ASN A 159 18.14 -26.16 0.89
C ASN A 159 18.29 -25.10 1.98
N MET A 160 17.98 -23.84 1.66
CA MET A 160 18.00 -22.77 2.66
C MET A 160 16.91 -22.97 3.72
N ALA A 161 15.71 -23.39 3.32
CA ALA A 161 14.63 -23.70 4.25
C ALA A 161 15.01 -24.85 5.20
N ASP A 162 15.66 -25.91 4.71
CA ASP A 162 16.10 -27.03 5.54
C ASP A 162 17.30 -26.65 6.42
N ARG A 163 18.21 -25.80 5.96
CA ARG A 163 19.26 -25.19 6.81
C ARG A 163 18.65 -24.37 7.95
N LEU A 164 17.67 -23.52 7.65
CA LEU A 164 16.96 -22.72 8.65
C LEU A 164 16.24 -23.61 9.68
N LYS A 165 15.63 -24.72 9.25
CA LYS A 165 15.03 -25.70 10.17
C LYS A 165 16.07 -26.32 11.11
N LEU A 166 17.28 -26.60 10.63
CA LEU A 166 18.37 -27.12 11.46
C LEU A 166 18.89 -26.09 12.47
N MET A 167 18.73 -24.80 12.17
CA MET A 167 19.08 -23.70 13.07
C MET A 167 18.02 -23.40 14.13
N LEU A 168 16.82 -24.01 14.04
CA LEU A 168 15.80 -23.84 15.08
C LEU A 168 16.12 -24.73 16.29
N PRO A 169 15.76 -24.29 17.52
CA PRO A 169 15.92 -25.10 18.71
C PRO A 169 15.16 -26.42 18.55
N LYS A 170 15.84 -27.53 18.85
CA LYS A 170 15.19 -28.84 18.83
C LYS A 170 14.28 -28.91 20.04
N MET A 171 12.97 -28.74 19.82
CA MET A 171 11.97 -28.62 20.87
C MET A 171 12.03 -29.73 21.92
N GLU A 172 12.44 -30.94 21.53
CA GLU A 172 12.57 -32.11 22.41
C GLU A 172 13.88 -32.18 23.19
N GLN A 173 14.97 -31.57 22.73
CA GLN A 173 16.31 -31.71 23.34
C GLN A 173 16.67 -30.56 24.28
N GLU A 174 16.07 -29.39 24.10
CA GLU A 174 16.41 -28.16 24.85
C GLU A 174 15.29 -27.69 25.78
N GLU A 175 14.23 -28.49 25.94
CA GLU A 175 13.02 -28.13 26.70
C GLU A 175 12.42 -26.77 26.25
N MET A 176 12.42 -26.55 24.93
CA MET A 176 11.93 -25.34 24.26
C MET A 176 10.53 -25.52 23.64
N ASP A 177 9.81 -26.57 24.06
CA ASP A 177 8.43 -26.88 23.66
C ASP A 177 7.47 -25.67 23.85
N PHE A 178 7.77 -24.83 24.85
CA PHE A 178 7.04 -23.60 25.13
C PHE A 178 7.08 -22.56 24.01
N LEU A 179 8.00 -22.66 23.03
CA LEU A 179 8.02 -21.78 21.86
C LEU A 179 6.86 -22.08 20.88
N GLY A 180 6.38 -23.33 20.85
CA GLY A 180 5.25 -23.74 20.01
C GLY A 180 3.88 -23.40 20.59
N ILE A 181 3.82 -22.94 21.84
CA ILE A 181 2.55 -22.64 22.52
C ILE A 181 2.02 -21.27 22.06
N THR A 182 0.80 -21.27 21.52
CA THR A 182 0.08 -20.02 21.21
C THR A 182 -0.26 -19.29 22.50
N ARG A 183 0.31 -18.09 22.70
CA ARG A 183 0.06 -17.24 23.87
C ARG A 183 -0.84 -16.06 23.51
N LYS A 184 -1.76 -15.69 24.39
CA LYS A 184 -2.48 -14.41 24.30
C LYS A 184 -1.52 -13.29 24.64
N GLN A 185 -1.49 -12.23 23.83
CA GLN A 185 -0.69 -11.05 24.09
C GLN A 185 -1.07 -10.45 25.44
N VAL A 186 -0.09 -10.33 26.34
CA VAL A 186 -0.30 -9.62 27.60
C VAL A 186 -0.12 -8.13 27.32
N PRO A 187 -1.11 -7.27 27.67
CA PRO A 187 -0.94 -5.83 27.56
C PRO A 187 0.28 -5.40 28.38
N GLY A 188 1.15 -4.56 27.81
CA GLY A 188 2.35 -4.03 28.47
C GLY A 188 2.00 -3.11 29.65
N ARG A 189 1.50 -3.70 30.73
CA ARG A 189 1.17 -3.05 31.99
C ARG A 189 2.09 -3.61 33.06
N GLU A 190 2.58 -2.74 33.92
CA GLU A 190 3.28 -3.14 35.13
C GLU A 190 2.32 -3.86 36.08
N ASP A 191 2.82 -4.86 36.79
CA ASP A 191 2.11 -5.48 37.89
C ASP A 191 2.11 -4.57 39.14
N SER A 192 1.48 -5.05 40.21
CA SER A 192 1.36 -4.33 41.48
C SER A 192 2.71 -3.98 42.14
N ASN A 193 3.81 -4.57 41.66
CA ASN A 193 5.16 -4.39 42.15
C ASN A 193 6.04 -3.59 41.18
N GLY A 194 5.46 -3.00 40.13
CA GLY A 194 6.20 -2.22 39.12
C GLY A 194 6.96 -3.07 38.10
N VAL A 195 6.70 -4.39 38.03
CA VAL A 195 7.35 -5.28 37.07
C VAL A 195 6.51 -5.39 35.81
N LEU A 196 7.11 -5.09 34.65
CA LEU A 196 6.48 -5.26 33.35
C LEU A 196 6.00 -6.70 33.16
N LYS A 197 4.71 -6.88 32.87
CA LYS A 197 4.18 -8.20 32.51
C LYS A 197 4.75 -8.62 31.15
N LYS A 198 5.48 -9.74 31.14
CA LYS A 198 6.08 -10.34 29.94
C LYS A 198 5.26 -11.53 29.46
N ASN A 199 5.34 -11.82 28.16
CA ASN A 199 4.70 -13.00 27.56
C ASN A 199 5.41 -14.32 27.92
N PHE A 200 6.71 -14.25 28.18
CA PHE A 200 7.51 -15.37 28.66
C PHE A 200 7.78 -15.22 30.16
N LYS A 201 7.74 -16.35 30.88
CA LYS A 201 8.22 -16.43 32.26
C LYS A 201 9.74 -16.22 32.28
N GLN A 202 10.28 -15.81 33.43
CA GLN A 202 11.72 -15.61 33.57
C GLN A 202 12.52 -16.88 33.22
N GLU A 203 12.04 -18.05 33.64
CA GLU A 203 12.67 -19.34 33.34
C GLU A 203 12.70 -19.63 31.83
N GLU A 204 11.60 -19.37 31.12
CA GLU A 204 11.51 -19.51 29.65
C GLU A 204 12.47 -18.55 28.95
N TYR A 205 12.57 -17.31 29.46
CA TYR A 205 13.50 -16.31 28.94
C TYR A 205 14.97 -16.73 29.10
N GLU A 206 15.36 -17.25 30.27
CA GLU A 206 16.73 -17.74 30.48
C GLU A 206 17.07 -18.94 29.57
N LYS A 207 16.09 -19.81 29.27
CA LYS A 207 16.27 -20.89 28.30
C LYS A 207 16.50 -20.36 26.88
N ILE A 208 15.69 -19.39 26.42
CA ILE A 208 15.91 -18.71 25.12
C ILE A 208 17.28 -18.07 25.07
N LYS A 209 17.65 -17.32 26.11
CA LYS A 209 18.93 -16.62 26.18
C LYS A 209 20.11 -17.58 26.09
N ARG A 210 20.11 -18.65 26.89
CA ARG A 210 21.17 -19.67 26.88
C ARG A 210 21.30 -20.33 25.51
N TRP A 211 20.18 -20.63 24.87
CA TRP A 211 20.17 -21.21 23.53
C TRP A 211 20.81 -20.28 22.49
N LEU A 212 20.47 -18.99 22.52
CA LEU A 212 21.07 -17.98 21.65
C LEU A 212 22.57 -17.82 21.88
N GLU A 213 23.00 -17.79 23.14
CA GLU A 213 24.43 -17.67 23.49
C GLU A 213 25.22 -18.91 23.03
N THR A 214 24.66 -20.11 23.15
CA THR A 214 25.33 -21.37 22.78
C THR A 214 25.47 -21.53 21.26
N ASN A 215 24.52 -21.02 20.49
CA ASN A 215 24.52 -21.12 19.02
C ASN A 215 25.07 -19.86 18.33
N ALA A 216 25.45 -18.82 19.09
CA ALA A 216 26.16 -17.65 18.56
C ALA A 216 27.64 -17.94 18.27
N ASP A 217 28.24 -18.90 18.98
CA ASP A 217 29.67 -19.24 18.86
C ASP A 217 29.97 -20.26 17.74
N THR A 218 28.96 -20.80 17.06
CA THR A 218 29.12 -21.80 16.00
C THR A 218 29.44 -21.24 14.59
N GLU A 219 29.63 -19.92 14.45
CA GLU A 219 30.13 -19.28 13.23
C GLU A 219 31.59 -18.76 13.37
N SER A 220 32.46 -19.53 14.04
CA SER A 220 33.92 -19.32 14.05
C SER A 220 34.66 -20.35 13.18
#